data_AF-A0A2H6BD44-F1
#
_entry.id   AF-A0A2H6BD44-F1
#
_cell.length_a   1.000
_cell.length_b   1.000
_cell.length_c   1.000
_cell.angle_alpha   90.00
_cell.angle_beta   90.00
_cell.angle_gamma   90.00
#
_symmetry.space_group_name_H-M   'P 1'
#
loop_
_entity.id
_entity.type
_entity.pdbx_description
1 polymer ?
#
loop_
_entity_poly.entity_id
_entity_poly.type
_entity_poly.pdbx_seq_one_letter_code
_entity_poly.pdbx_strand_id
1 'polypeptide(L)'
;MPMPITEERLDEYLDEVSEDVRFWQDSHCLLFLARWVAVVRPDFALEPLLGRVSGPVSAYRFLQREGGVDAYVSSEAARAGLALTTAAAARLGAIGLVRVPRAKGGDLTFGCIRTASRWSIRTREGLVELDASRIRVQPHLVWDV
;
A
#
# COMPACT_ATOMS: atom_id res chain seq x y z
N MET A 1 20.65 -5.21 5.29
CA MET A 1 20.69 -4.04 4.37
C MET A 1 19.52 -4.18 3.41
N PRO A 2 18.79 -3.09 3.12
CA PRO A 2 17.72 -3.10 2.12
C PRO A 2 18.30 -3.48 0.75
N MET A 3 17.54 -4.22 -0.04
CA MET A 3 17.92 -4.50 -1.43
C MET A 3 17.65 -3.27 -2.31
N PRO A 4 18.47 -3.03 -3.35
CA PRO A 4 18.20 -1.97 -4.29
C PRO A 4 16.86 -2.21 -4.99
N ILE A 5 16.00 -1.20 -4.96
CA ILE A 5 14.74 -1.21 -5.72
C ILE A 5 15.06 -0.89 -7.17
N THR A 6 14.77 -1.83 -8.08
CA THR A 6 14.83 -1.64 -9.53
C THR A 6 13.42 -1.62 -10.12
N GLU A 7 13.28 -1.07 -11.32
CA GLU A 7 12.00 -1.07 -12.05
C GLU A 7 11.54 -2.49 -12.37
N GLU A 8 12.43 -3.31 -12.92
CA GLU A 8 12.19 -4.73 -13.20
C GLU A 8 11.63 -5.49 -11.98
N ARG A 9 12.22 -5.31 -10.80
CA ARG A 9 11.76 -5.99 -9.59
C ARG A 9 10.41 -5.49 -9.10
N LEU A 10 10.15 -4.19 -9.25
CA LEU A 10 8.85 -3.64 -8.91
C LEU A 10 7.79 -4.18 -9.88
N ASP A 11 8.10 -4.24 -11.16
CA ASP A 11 7.20 -4.76 -12.19
C ASP A 11 6.90 -6.24 -11.98
N GLU A 12 7.91 -7.08 -11.70
CA GLU A 12 7.73 -8.49 -11.32
C GLU A 12 6.74 -8.64 -10.15
N TYR A 13 6.93 -7.84 -9.09
CA TYR A 13 6.04 -7.85 -7.94
C TYR A 13 4.61 -7.42 -8.30
N LEU A 14 4.46 -6.39 -9.13
CA LEU A 14 3.16 -5.90 -9.57
C LEU A 14 2.46 -6.95 -10.44
N ASP A 15 3.17 -7.63 -11.33
CA ASP A 15 2.64 -8.71 -12.17
C ASP A 15 2.15 -9.88 -11.32
N GLU A 16 2.94 -10.36 -10.36
CA GLU A 16 2.55 -11.42 -9.42
C GLU A 16 1.26 -11.06 -8.66
N VAL A 17 1.18 -9.83 -8.16
CA VAL A 17 0.00 -9.34 -7.45
C VAL A 17 -1.20 -9.19 -8.39
N SER A 18 -0.97 -8.82 -9.65
CA SER A 18 -2.01 -8.68 -10.66
C SER A 18 -2.75 -10.00 -10.87
N GLU A 19 -1.98 -11.08 -10.98
CA GLU A 19 -2.45 -12.46 -11.21
C GLU A 19 -3.08 -13.11 -9.97
N ASP A 20 -2.85 -12.57 -8.77
CA ASP A 20 -3.42 -13.12 -7.53
C ASP A 20 -4.94 -12.89 -7.42
N VAL A 21 -5.70 -13.95 -7.66
CA VAL A 21 -7.17 -13.97 -7.57
C VAL A 21 -7.72 -13.90 -6.14
N ARG A 22 -6.89 -14.05 -5.10
CA ARG A 22 -7.31 -14.13 -3.69
C ARG A 22 -7.16 -12.81 -2.93
N PHE A 23 -7.68 -11.72 -3.49
CA PHE A 23 -7.58 -10.36 -2.95
C PHE A 23 -7.84 -10.25 -1.43
N TRP A 24 -8.98 -10.72 -0.91
CA TRP A 24 -9.31 -10.53 0.52
C TRP A 24 -8.62 -11.48 1.48
N GLN A 25 -8.08 -12.60 0.99
CA GLN A 25 -7.43 -13.60 1.83
C GLN A 25 -5.95 -13.30 1.96
N ASP A 26 -5.31 -12.95 0.84
CA ASP A 26 -3.85 -12.90 0.77
C ASP A 26 -3.30 -11.56 0.25
N SER A 27 -4.12 -10.68 -0.35
CA SER A 27 -3.63 -9.58 -1.19
C SER A 27 -4.52 -8.32 -1.21
N HIS A 28 -5.03 -7.90 -0.05
CA HIS A 28 -5.83 -6.67 0.03
C HIS A 28 -4.93 -5.43 0.05
N CYS A 29 -5.49 -4.24 -0.16
CA CYS A 29 -4.71 -3.01 -0.41
C CYS A 29 -3.62 -2.69 0.62
N LEU A 30 -3.78 -3.04 1.91
CA LEU A 30 -2.74 -2.88 2.93
C LEU A 30 -1.72 -4.04 2.97
N LEU A 31 -2.13 -5.29 2.70
CA LEU A 31 -1.20 -6.43 2.60
C LEU A 31 -0.35 -6.35 1.33
N PHE A 32 -0.89 -5.75 0.27
CA PHE A 32 -0.14 -5.34 -0.91
C PHE A 32 1.08 -4.49 -0.51
N LEU A 33 0.89 -3.42 0.27
CA LEU A 33 2.03 -2.62 0.75
C LEU A 33 2.99 -3.42 1.63
N ALA A 34 2.47 -4.19 2.58
CA ALA A 34 3.28 -4.96 3.51
C ALA A 34 4.14 -6.03 2.81
N ARG A 35 3.59 -6.71 1.79
CA ARG A 35 4.32 -7.70 0.99
C ARG A 35 5.45 -7.04 0.19
N TRP A 36 5.19 -5.89 -0.43
CA TRP A 36 6.26 -5.15 -1.10
C TRP A 36 7.38 -4.75 -0.13
N VAL A 37 7.03 -4.23 1.05
CA VAL A 37 8.02 -3.91 2.08
C VAL A 37 8.82 -5.15 2.49
N ALA A 38 8.19 -6.31 2.63
CA ALA A 38 8.87 -7.57 2.92
C ALA A 38 9.84 -8.00 1.80
N VAL A 39 9.46 -7.78 0.54
CA VAL A 39 10.31 -8.06 -0.62
C VAL A 39 11.57 -7.20 -0.61
N VAL A 40 11.46 -5.91 -0.24
CA VAL A 40 12.62 -4.99 -0.23
C VAL A 40 13.45 -5.10 1.04
N ARG A 41 12.81 -5.42 2.16
CA ARG A 41 13.39 -5.40 3.50
C ARG A 41 13.19 -6.74 4.20
N PRO A 42 14.21 -7.61 4.17
CA PRO A 42 14.13 -8.97 4.72
C PRO A 42 13.87 -9.05 6.23
N ASP A 43 14.09 -7.96 6.97
CA ASP A 43 13.85 -7.84 8.41
C ASP A 43 12.41 -7.42 8.75
N PHE A 44 11.59 -7.09 7.75
CA PHE A 44 10.19 -6.80 7.96
C PHE A 44 9.40 -8.07 8.27
N ALA A 45 8.85 -8.14 9.50
CA ALA A 45 7.99 -9.23 9.93
C ALA A 45 6.60 -9.11 9.28
N LEU A 46 6.40 -9.83 8.17
CA LEU A 46 5.14 -9.87 7.44
C LEU A 46 4.10 -10.77 8.14
N GLU A 47 4.54 -11.86 8.75
CA GLU A 47 3.71 -12.91 9.33
C GLU A 47 2.66 -12.40 10.32
N PRO A 48 2.97 -11.45 11.24
CA PRO A 48 1.96 -10.90 12.16
C PRO A 48 0.83 -10.11 11.49
N LEU A 49 1.02 -9.72 10.22
CA LEU A 49 0.03 -8.98 9.43
C LEU A 49 -0.88 -9.92 8.63
N LEU A 50 -0.41 -11.14 8.33
CA LEU A 50 -1.16 -12.15 7.59
C LEU A 50 -2.30 -12.72 8.46
N GLY A 51 -3.47 -12.94 7.86
CA GLY A 51 -4.62 -13.56 8.55
C GLY A 51 -5.21 -12.74 9.70
N ARG A 52 -4.70 -11.53 9.98
CA ARG A 52 -5.16 -10.65 11.07
C ARG A 52 -6.61 -10.22 10.91
N VAL A 53 -7.10 -10.24 9.67
CA VAL A 53 -8.47 -9.93 9.28
C VAL A 53 -8.95 -11.02 8.32
N SER A 54 -10.22 -11.40 8.43
CA SER A 54 -10.85 -12.44 7.60
C SER A 54 -11.96 -11.85 6.75
N GLY A 55 -11.62 -10.83 5.93
CA GLY A 55 -12.53 -10.13 5.04
C GLY A 55 -12.88 -8.69 5.44
N PRO A 56 -13.75 -8.02 4.66
CA PRO A 56 -13.91 -6.56 4.72
C PRO A 56 -14.54 -6.06 6.03
N VAL A 57 -15.47 -6.81 6.63
CA VAL A 57 -16.14 -6.41 7.88
C VAL A 57 -15.19 -6.48 9.08
N SER A 58 -14.41 -7.57 9.17
CA SER A 58 -13.41 -7.72 10.24
C SER A 58 -12.26 -6.73 10.07
N ALA A 59 -11.84 -6.48 8.83
CA ALA A 59 -10.86 -5.43 8.51
C ALA A 59 -11.34 -4.04 8.93
N TYR A 60 -12.58 -3.67 8.62
CA TYR A 60 -13.14 -2.39 9.03
C TYR A 60 -13.16 -2.22 10.55
N ARG A 61 -13.66 -3.23 11.30
CA ARG A 61 -13.70 -3.20 12.76
C ARG A 61 -12.31 -3.17 13.39
N PHE A 62 -11.37 -3.91 12.83
CA PHE A 62 -9.98 -3.89 13.25
C PHE A 62 -9.40 -2.49 13.09
N LEU A 63 -9.47 -1.93 11.87
CA LEU A 63 -8.92 -0.59 11.58
C LEU A 63 -9.58 0.50 12.41
N GLN A 64 -10.88 0.42 12.70
CA GLN A 64 -11.54 1.37 13.61
C GLN A 64 -10.93 1.37 15.02
N ARG A 65 -10.56 0.20 15.56
CA ARG A 65 -9.92 0.10 16.88
C ARG A 65 -8.49 0.66 16.86
N GLU A 66 -7.80 0.55 15.73
CA GLU A 66 -6.45 1.07 15.52
C GLU A 66 -6.43 2.58 15.17
N GLY A 67 -7.57 3.28 15.21
CA GLY A 67 -7.65 4.71 14.90
C GLY A 67 -7.75 5.03 13.39
N GLY A 68 -8.05 4.03 12.57
CA GLY A 68 -8.22 4.15 11.11
C GLY A 68 -7.01 3.68 10.30
N VAL A 69 -7.14 3.71 8.97
CA VAL A 69 -6.09 3.27 8.04
C VAL A 69 -4.81 4.07 8.22
N ASP A 70 -4.92 5.40 8.27
CA ASP A 70 -3.77 6.30 8.38
C ASP A 70 -2.94 6.04 9.64
N ALA A 71 -3.60 5.91 10.79
CA ALA A 71 -2.95 5.65 12.07
C ALA A 71 -2.28 4.27 12.10
N TYR A 72 -3.01 3.24 11.65
CA TYR A 72 -2.50 1.88 11.60
C TYR A 72 -1.26 1.77 10.71
N VAL A 73 -1.34 2.25 9.47
CA VAL A 73 -0.23 2.17 8.51
C VAL A 73 0.96 3.02 8.95
N SER A 74 0.73 4.20 9.54
CA SER A 74 1.81 5.02 10.09
C SER A 74 2.53 4.30 11.24
N SER A 75 1.80 3.61 12.11
CA SER A 75 2.35 2.81 13.21
C SER A 75 3.17 1.62 12.67
N GLU A 76 2.64 0.89 11.69
CA GLU A 76 3.35 -0.21 11.05
C GLU A 76 4.60 0.30 10.32
N ALA A 77 4.51 1.39 9.56
CA ALA A 77 5.63 1.98 8.85
C ALA A 77 6.74 2.45 9.81
N ALA A 78 6.37 3.07 10.94
CA ALA A 78 7.31 3.47 11.98
C ALA A 78 7.98 2.26 12.65
N ARG A 79 7.22 1.21 13.00
CA ARG A 79 7.78 -0.04 13.55
C ARG A 79 8.75 -0.70 12.57
N ALA A 80 8.43 -0.57 11.30
CA ALA A 80 9.22 -1.05 10.21
C ALA A 80 10.45 -0.14 9.96
N GLY A 81 10.56 1.05 10.55
CA GLY A 81 11.68 1.97 10.35
C GLY A 81 11.66 2.70 9.00
N LEU A 82 10.48 2.82 8.37
CA LEU A 82 10.31 3.54 7.11
C LEU A 82 10.30 5.05 7.34
N ALA A 83 10.98 5.80 6.48
CA ALA A 83 11.07 7.26 6.58
C ALA A 83 9.87 7.93 5.90
N LEU A 84 9.16 8.81 6.60
CA LEU A 84 8.11 9.62 6.02
C LEU A 84 8.70 10.61 5.01
N THR A 85 8.06 10.75 3.85
CA THR A 85 8.47 11.65 2.77
C THR A 85 7.24 12.32 2.15
N THR A 86 7.45 13.11 1.09
CA THR A 86 6.36 13.73 0.32
C THR A 86 6.13 12.96 -0.98
N ALA A 87 4.91 13.02 -1.51
CA ALA A 87 4.60 12.40 -2.81
C ALA A 87 5.49 12.90 -3.95
N ALA A 88 5.92 14.16 -3.91
CA ALA A 88 6.81 14.75 -4.92
C ALA A 88 8.26 14.25 -4.81
N ALA A 89 8.73 13.94 -3.61
CA ALA A 89 10.09 13.43 -3.36
C ALA A 89 10.16 11.89 -3.35
N ALA A 90 9.01 11.22 -3.44
CA ALA A 90 8.88 9.77 -3.37
C ALA A 90 9.68 9.08 -4.47
N ARG A 91 10.51 8.11 -4.06
CA ARG A 91 11.31 7.30 -4.99
C ARG A 91 10.51 6.11 -5.53
N LEU A 92 11.04 5.47 -6.57
CA LEU A 92 10.52 4.20 -7.07
C LEU A 92 10.34 3.21 -5.90
N GLY A 93 9.19 2.55 -5.82
CA GLY A 93 8.84 1.60 -4.77
C GLY A 93 8.44 2.23 -3.43
N ALA A 94 8.44 3.56 -3.27
CA ALA A 94 7.86 4.18 -2.08
C ALA A 94 6.39 3.77 -1.92
N ILE A 95 5.94 3.58 -0.67
CA ILE A 95 4.54 3.25 -0.37
C ILE A 95 3.80 4.51 0.09
N GLY A 96 2.49 4.55 -0.13
CA GLY A 96 1.68 5.68 0.31
C GLY A 96 0.23 5.33 0.56
N LEU A 97 -0.49 6.31 1.11
CA LEU A 97 -1.93 6.28 1.29
C LEU A 97 -2.59 7.39 0.50
N VAL A 98 -3.67 7.05 -0.18
CA VAL A 98 -4.41 7.95 -1.07
C VAL A 98 -5.90 7.93 -0.73
N ARG A 99 -6.53 9.10 -0.68
CA ARG A 99 -7.95 9.29 -0.28
C ARG A 99 -8.85 9.50 -1.48
N VAL A 100 -9.59 8.48 -1.88
CA VAL A 100 -10.50 8.56 -3.02
C VAL A 100 -11.90 8.99 -2.54
N PRO A 101 -12.45 10.10 -3.06
CA PRO A 101 -13.80 10.56 -2.69
C PRO A 101 -14.86 9.53 -3.06
N ARG A 102 -15.87 9.36 -2.19
CA ARG A 102 -17.03 8.49 -2.45
C ARG A 102 -18.22 9.31 -2.92
N ALA A 103 -19.01 8.71 -3.82
CA ALA A 103 -20.28 9.29 -4.29
C ALA A 103 -21.31 9.55 -3.16
N LYS A 104 -21.22 8.82 -2.04
CA LYS A 104 -22.12 8.96 -0.88
C LYS A 104 -21.55 9.85 0.25
N GLY A 105 -20.49 10.62 -0.04
CA GLY A 105 -19.80 11.45 0.93
C GLY A 105 -18.68 10.71 1.68
N GLY A 106 -17.68 11.48 2.12
CA GLY A 106 -16.45 10.96 2.73
C GLY A 106 -15.47 10.36 1.72
N ASP A 107 -14.30 9.95 2.23
CA ASP A 107 -13.21 9.39 1.43
C ASP A 107 -12.96 7.91 1.79
N LEU A 108 -12.46 7.12 0.83
CA LEU A 108 -11.84 5.81 1.05
C LEU A 108 -10.33 5.95 0.98
N THR A 109 -9.63 5.44 1.98
CA THR A 109 -8.17 5.35 1.93
C THR A 109 -7.72 4.04 1.30
N PHE A 110 -6.83 4.13 0.30
CA PHE A 110 -6.17 2.99 -0.34
C PHE A 110 -4.66 3.06 -0.13
N GLY A 111 -4.01 1.89 -0.10
CA GLY A 111 -2.56 1.79 -0.21
C GLY A 111 -2.12 1.86 -1.68
N CYS A 112 -1.03 2.57 -1.94
CA CYS A 112 -0.42 2.66 -3.26
C CYS A 112 1.10 2.51 -3.22
N ILE A 113 1.70 2.07 -4.34
CA ILE A 113 3.15 1.98 -4.54
C ILE A 113 3.57 2.91 -5.68
N ARG A 114 4.68 3.63 -5.52
CA ARG A 114 5.25 4.53 -6.52
C ARG A 114 5.91 3.73 -7.64
N THR A 115 5.40 3.85 -8.87
CA THR A 115 6.10 3.40 -10.07
C THR A 115 6.90 4.56 -10.68
N ALA A 116 7.65 4.31 -11.77
CA ALA A 116 8.48 5.33 -12.41
C ALA A 116 7.69 6.61 -12.77
N SER A 117 6.44 6.45 -13.22
CA SER A 117 5.60 7.58 -13.64
C SER A 117 4.30 7.73 -12.84
N ARG A 118 3.81 6.69 -12.16
CA ARG A 118 2.46 6.65 -11.56
C ARG A 118 2.47 6.15 -10.12
N TRP A 119 1.28 6.02 -9.54
CA TRP A 119 1.05 5.31 -8.28
C TRP A 119 0.10 4.14 -8.55
N SER A 120 0.47 2.93 -8.16
CA SER A 120 -0.32 1.73 -8.40
C SER A 120 -1.07 1.32 -7.15
N ILE A 121 -2.37 1.04 -7.29
CA ILE A 121 -3.25 0.52 -6.23
C ILE A 121 -3.69 -0.88 -6.61
N ARG A 122 -3.67 -1.82 -5.66
CA ARG A 122 -4.37 -3.10 -5.80
C ARG A 122 -5.83 -2.97 -5.37
N THR A 123 -6.74 -3.22 -6.30
CA THR A 123 -8.20 -3.28 -6.12
C THR A 123 -8.68 -4.72 -6.26
N ARG A 124 -9.98 -4.95 -6.05
CA ARG A 124 -10.58 -6.28 -6.25
C ARG A 124 -10.51 -6.70 -7.73
N GLU A 125 -10.61 -5.73 -8.63
CA GLU A 125 -10.68 -5.92 -10.07
C GLU A 125 -9.31 -6.05 -10.72
N GLY A 126 -8.22 -5.73 -10.01
CA GLY A 126 -6.92 -5.63 -10.65
C GLY A 126 -5.99 -4.61 -9.98
N LEU A 127 -4.80 -4.46 -10.56
CA LEU A 127 -4.01 -3.26 -10.37
C LEU A 127 -4.64 -2.09 -11.14
N VAL A 128 -4.70 -0.94 -10.50
CA VAL A 128 -5.15 0.32 -11.10
C VAL A 128 -4.02 1.32 -10.94
N GLU A 129 -3.58 1.88 -12.06
CA GLU A 129 -2.59 2.95 -12.05
C GLU A 129 -3.27 4.31 -11.96
N LEU A 130 -2.87 5.09 -10.96
CA LEU A 130 -3.27 6.46 -10.79
C LEU A 130 -2.27 7.36 -11.51
N ASP A 131 -2.75 8.02 -12.57
CA ASP A 131 -2.00 9.07 -13.25
C ASP A 131 -1.90 10.29 -12.32
N ALA A 132 -0.66 10.63 -11.96
CA ALA A 132 -0.34 11.75 -11.06
C ALA A 132 -0.85 13.10 -11.58
N SER A 133 -1.14 13.22 -12.88
CA SER A 133 -1.67 14.42 -13.53
C SER A 133 -3.21 14.44 -13.64
N ARG A 134 -3.87 13.28 -13.62
CA ARG A 134 -5.33 13.17 -13.84
C ARG A 134 -6.14 13.06 -12.57
N ILE A 135 -5.48 12.85 -11.44
CA ILE A 135 -6.17 12.69 -10.16
C ILE A 135 -5.72 13.82 -9.24
N ARG A 136 -6.66 14.66 -8.81
CA ARG A 136 -6.48 15.61 -7.70
C ARG A 136 -6.27 14.92 -6.34
N VAL A 137 -5.75 13.69 -6.34
CA VAL A 137 -5.59 12.82 -5.19
C VAL A 137 -4.18 12.26 -5.25
N GLN A 138 -3.23 13.09 -4.81
CA GLN A 138 -1.91 12.61 -4.46
C GLN A 138 -1.99 11.84 -3.15
N PRO A 139 -1.06 10.90 -2.90
CA PRO A 139 -0.97 10.29 -1.58
C PRO A 139 -0.74 11.37 -0.53
N HIS A 140 -1.53 11.35 0.55
CA HIS A 140 -1.41 12.31 1.64
C HIS A 140 -0.41 11.86 2.72
N LEU A 141 -0.03 10.58 2.70
CA LEU A 141 1.07 10.01 3.49
C LEU A 141 1.91 9.13 2.59
N VAL A 142 3.24 9.26 2.69
CA VAL A 142 4.20 8.52 1.86
C VAL A 142 5.40 8.13 2.68
N TRP A 143 5.90 6.91 2.48
CA TRP A 143 7.12 6.41 3.10
C TRP A 143 8.07 5.82 2.06
N ASP A 144 9.35 6.16 2.19
CA ASP A 144 10.41 5.50 1.43
C ASP A 144 10.70 4.12 2.04
N VAL A 145 10.76 3.11 1.16
CA VAL A 145 11.01 1.69 1.48
C VAL A 145 12.47 1.35 1.28
#